data_AF-A0A1H8PB20-F1
#
_entry.id   AF-A0A1H8PB20-F1
#
_cell.length_a   1.000
_cell.length_b   1.000
_cell.length_c   1.000
_cell.angle_alpha   90.00
_cell.angle_beta   90.00
_cell.angle_gamma   90.00
#
_symmetry.space_group_name_H-M   'P 1'
#
loop_
_entity.id
_entity.type
_entity.pdbx_description
1 polymer ?
#
loop_
_entity_poly.entity_id
_entity_poly.type
_entity_poly.pdbx_seq_one_letter_code
_entity_poly.pdbx_strand_id
1 'polypeptide(L)'
;MPTLTLTQAPRADELLGRDPLALLLGMLFDQQFPMERAFAGPRLLADRMGVDTLSAADIADAAPEQVVAWFQGPPAVHRYPGSMAARAQGVCRLLVERYDGRAEELWADAPDGKALLKRVAELPGFGAQKAKIFVALLGKQYGVTPSGWREAAGEYGEEGSHRSVADITGPDSLAEVRQFKQEQKAAAKKAPGAG
;
A
#
# COMPACT_ATOMS: atom_id res chain seq x y z
N MET A 1 9.47 -0.76 14.87
CA MET A 1 8.60 0.15 14.09
C MET A 1 9.50 0.92 13.13
N PRO A 2 9.35 0.73 11.81
CA PRO A 2 10.16 1.45 10.84
C PRO A 2 9.84 2.95 10.81
N THR A 3 10.85 3.75 10.46
CA THR A 3 10.66 5.17 10.14
C THR A 3 10.45 5.29 8.64
N LEU A 4 9.24 5.68 8.23
CA LEU A 4 8.88 5.85 6.82
C LEU A 4 8.87 7.34 6.46
N THR A 5 9.05 7.65 5.17
CA THR A 5 8.98 9.03 4.65
C THR A 5 8.25 9.07 3.30
N LEU A 6 7.16 8.30 3.18
CA LEU A 6 6.46 8.08 1.90
C LEU A 6 5.55 9.25 1.53
N THR A 7 5.00 9.93 2.53
CA THR A 7 3.98 10.97 2.36
C THR A 7 4.54 12.39 2.41
N GLN A 8 5.75 12.56 2.97
CA GLN A 8 6.31 13.87 3.32
C GLN A 8 5.48 14.60 4.39
N ALA A 9 4.65 13.86 5.14
CA ALA A 9 3.79 14.38 6.19
C ALA A 9 4.02 13.56 7.48
N PRO A 10 4.70 14.13 8.51
CA PRO A 10 5.17 13.36 9.66
C PRO A 10 4.11 12.50 10.36
N ARG A 11 2.89 13.04 10.57
CA ARG A 11 1.81 12.30 11.25
C ARG A 11 1.25 11.14 10.41
N ALA A 12 1.30 11.24 9.09
CA ALA A 12 0.88 10.16 8.21
C ALA A 12 1.98 9.09 8.12
N ASP A 13 3.23 9.52 7.94
CA ASP A 13 4.39 8.62 7.92
C ASP A 13 4.56 7.84 9.24
N GLU A 14 4.33 8.50 10.39
CA GLU A 14 4.31 7.85 11.69
C GLU A 14 3.24 6.75 11.78
N LEU A 15 2.02 7.04 11.31
CA LEU A 15 0.94 6.05 11.30
C LEU A 15 1.30 4.84 10.42
N LEU A 16 1.80 5.06 9.21
CA LEU A 16 2.22 3.97 8.31
C LEU A 16 3.32 3.09 8.93
N GLY A 17 4.22 3.69 9.71
CA GLY A 17 5.28 2.96 10.40
C GLY A 17 4.78 2.07 11.54
N ARG A 18 3.71 2.48 12.24
CA ARG A 18 3.21 1.78 13.45
C ARG A 18 1.95 0.95 13.25
N ASP A 19 1.23 1.16 12.16
CA ASP A 19 -0.05 0.52 11.87
C ASP A 19 0.06 -0.27 10.54
N PRO A 20 0.22 -1.60 10.60
CA PRO A 20 0.25 -2.48 9.43
C PRO A 20 -0.96 -2.34 8.49
N LEU A 21 -2.16 -2.09 9.04
CA LEU A 21 -3.36 -1.89 8.25
C LEU A 21 -3.30 -0.55 7.51
N ALA A 22 -2.80 0.50 8.15
CA ALA A 22 -2.58 1.78 7.49
C ALA A 22 -1.60 1.66 6.31
N LEU A 23 -0.48 0.94 6.48
CA LEU A 23 0.46 0.69 5.38
C LEU A 23 -0.22 -0.02 4.20
N LEU A 24 -0.96 -1.09 4.50
CA LEU A 24 -1.66 -1.89 3.50
C LEU A 24 -2.70 -1.06 2.72
N LEU A 25 -3.48 -0.24 3.42
CA LEU A 25 -4.47 0.64 2.81
C LEU A 25 -3.80 1.76 1.99
N GLY A 26 -2.65 2.29 2.45
CA GLY A 26 -1.85 3.25 1.67
C GLY A 26 -1.45 2.67 0.31
N MET A 27 -0.97 1.41 0.31
CA MET A 27 -0.66 0.69 -0.93
C MET A 27 -1.89 0.42 -1.80
N LEU A 28 -3.03 0.08 -1.18
CA LEU A 28 -4.30 -0.09 -1.91
C LEU A 28 -4.67 1.20 -2.66
N PHE A 29 -4.50 2.35 -2.01
CA PHE A 29 -4.84 3.67 -2.55
C PHE A 29 -3.88 4.17 -3.63
N ASP A 30 -2.65 3.62 -3.72
CA ASP A 30 -1.67 3.97 -4.75
C ASP A 30 -2.04 3.37 -6.11
N GLN A 31 -3.11 3.90 -6.69
CA GLN A 31 -3.49 3.60 -8.05
C GLN A 31 -4.07 4.85 -8.69
N GLN A 32 -3.46 5.26 -9.80
CA GLN A 32 -4.02 6.35 -10.58
C GLN A 32 -4.11 7.66 -9.76
N PHE A 33 -3.37 7.80 -8.66
CA PHE A 33 -3.45 8.93 -7.73
C PHE A 33 -2.02 9.31 -7.30
N PRO A 34 -1.75 10.56 -6.89
CA PRO A 34 -0.42 10.91 -6.38
C PRO A 34 -0.08 10.02 -5.18
N MET A 35 1.07 9.36 -5.24
CA MET A 35 1.51 8.36 -4.27
C MET A 35 1.52 8.93 -2.85
N GLU A 36 2.04 10.14 -2.66
CA GLU A 36 2.13 10.81 -1.36
C GLU A 36 0.73 11.02 -0.76
N ARG A 37 -0.26 11.36 -1.60
CA ARG A 37 -1.66 11.50 -1.18
C ARG A 37 -2.33 10.17 -0.92
N ALA A 38 -2.01 9.13 -1.69
CA ALA A 38 -2.48 7.78 -1.45
C ALA A 38 -2.02 7.27 -0.08
N PHE A 39 -0.72 7.36 0.21
CA PHE A 39 -0.14 6.94 1.47
C PHE A 39 -0.50 7.88 2.65
N ALA A 40 -0.90 9.13 2.40
CA ALA A 40 -1.48 10.00 3.43
C ALA A 40 -2.96 9.66 3.74
N GLY A 41 -3.64 8.96 2.83
CA GLY A 41 -5.06 8.59 2.93
C GLY A 41 -5.45 7.88 4.23
N PRO A 42 -4.68 6.88 4.73
CA PRO A 42 -4.97 6.21 5.99
C PRO A 42 -5.06 7.15 7.21
N ARG A 43 -4.20 8.17 7.30
CA ARG A 43 -4.28 9.15 8.41
C ARG A 43 -5.55 9.98 8.33
N LEU A 44 -5.92 10.41 7.13
CA LEU A 44 -7.17 11.15 6.92
C LEU A 44 -8.41 10.29 7.21
N LEU A 45 -8.34 9.00 6.88
CA LEU A 45 -9.39 8.03 7.24
C LEU A 45 -9.50 7.89 8.77
N ALA A 46 -8.36 7.72 9.46
CA ALA A 46 -8.30 7.65 10.92
C ALA A 46 -8.87 8.92 11.59
N ASP A 47 -8.53 10.10 11.07
CA ASP A 47 -9.09 11.39 11.54
C ASP A 47 -10.62 11.43 11.46
N ARG A 48 -11.20 10.89 10.39
CA ARG A 48 -12.66 10.87 10.18
C ARG A 48 -13.39 9.82 11.01
N MET A 49 -12.70 8.74 11.33
CA MET A 49 -13.18 7.73 12.26
C MET A 49 -12.99 8.16 13.73
N GLY A 50 -12.22 9.23 13.98
CA GLY A 50 -11.92 9.71 15.33
C GLY A 50 -10.98 8.78 16.11
N VAL A 51 -10.10 8.07 15.42
CA VAL A 51 -9.19 7.08 15.99
C VAL A 51 -7.72 7.41 15.70
N ASP A 52 -6.83 6.86 16.52
CA ASP A 52 -5.38 6.97 16.28
C ASP A 52 -4.80 5.78 15.50
N THR A 53 -5.49 4.64 15.47
CA THR A 53 -5.10 3.42 14.76
C THR A 53 -6.35 2.85 14.09
N LEU A 54 -6.18 2.30 12.89
CA LEU A 54 -7.30 1.72 12.14
C LEU A 54 -7.59 0.31 12.65
N SER A 55 -8.88 -0.03 12.71
CA SER A 55 -9.37 -1.38 13.03
C SER A 55 -9.99 -1.98 11.76
N ALA A 56 -9.51 -3.15 11.34
CA ALA A 56 -10.10 -3.85 10.21
C ALA A 56 -11.55 -4.26 10.53
N ALA A 57 -11.83 -4.67 11.76
CA ALA A 57 -13.18 -5.03 12.20
C ALA A 57 -14.13 -3.83 12.08
N ASP A 58 -13.73 -2.66 12.58
CA ASP A 58 -14.57 -1.46 12.57
C ASP A 58 -14.92 -1.03 11.14
N ILE A 59 -13.96 -1.10 10.21
CA ILE A 59 -14.18 -0.78 8.79
C ILE A 59 -15.01 -1.88 8.10
N ALA A 60 -14.77 -3.15 8.41
CA ALA A 60 -15.46 -4.29 7.83
C ALA A 60 -16.96 -4.29 8.19
N ASP A 61 -17.27 -4.00 9.45
CA ASP A 61 -18.62 -4.05 10.06
C ASP A 61 -19.43 -2.77 9.85
N ALA A 62 -18.78 -1.65 9.56
CA ALA A 62 -19.47 -0.40 9.24
C ALA A 62 -20.44 -0.55 8.05
N ALA A 63 -21.56 0.18 8.09
CA ALA A 63 -22.45 0.28 6.95
C ALA A 63 -21.67 0.81 5.72
N PRO A 64 -21.85 0.25 4.51
CA PRO A 64 -21.12 0.69 3.31
C PRO A 64 -21.20 2.19 3.06
N GLU A 65 -22.36 2.81 3.32
CA GLU A 65 -22.60 4.23 3.18
C GLU A 65 -21.74 5.06 4.15
N GLN A 66 -21.50 4.54 5.36
CA GLN A 66 -20.63 5.17 6.35
C GLN A 66 -19.17 5.13 5.90
N VAL A 67 -18.71 4.01 5.34
CA VAL A 67 -17.35 3.91 4.80
C VAL A 67 -17.17 4.88 3.64
N VAL A 68 -18.16 4.98 2.74
CA VAL A 68 -18.14 5.96 1.65
C VAL A 68 -18.09 7.39 2.18
N ALA A 69 -18.87 7.72 3.20
CA ALA A 69 -18.86 9.04 3.84
C ALA A 69 -17.47 9.40 4.40
N TRP A 70 -16.79 8.44 5.05
CA TRP A 70 -15.40 8.63 5.50
C TRP A 70 -14.42 8.84 4.35
N PHE A 71 -14.69 8.41 3.12
CA PHE A 71 -13.81 8.66 1.98
C PHE A 71 -14.11 9.98 1.26
N GLN A 72 -15.35 10.46 1.29
CA GLN A 72 -15.85 11.54 0.45
C GLN A 72 -15.48 12.97 0.87
N GLY A 73 -15.41 13.27 2.18
CA GLY A 73 -15.39 14.66 2.68
C GLY A 73 -14.32 15.54 2.04
N PRO A 74 -14.32 16.88 2.16
CA PRO A 74 -13.17 17.67 1.71
C PRO A 74 -12.01 17.57 2.73
N PRO A 75 -10.75 17.35 2.29
CA PRO A 75 -10.37 16.82 0.98
C PRO A 75 -10.69 15.32 0.86
N ALA A 76 -11.09 14.81 -0.31
CA ALA A 76 -11.41 13.38 -0.42
C ALA A 76 -10.15 12.51 -0.18
N VAL A 77 -10.32 11.34 0.46
CA VAL A 77 -9.22 10.37 0.71
C VAL A 77 -8.60 9.91 -0.61
N HIS A 78 -9.43 9.73 -1.63
CA HIS A 78 -9.00 9.34 -2.97
C HIS A 78 -9.82 10.08 -4.03
N ARG A 79 -9.31 10.20 -5.26
CA ARG A 79 -10.07 10.78 -6.39
C ARG A 79 -11.30 9.96 -6.81
N TYR A 80 -11.43 8.74 -6.30
CA TYR A 80 -12.54 7.81 -6.54
C TYR A 80 -13.09 7.29 -5.20
N PRO A 81 -13.70 8.16 -4.37
CA PRO A 81 -13.95 7.84 -2.96
C PRO A 81 -14.86 6.63 -2.77
N GLY A 82 -15.97 6.52 -3.50
CA GLY A 82 -16.90 5.38 -3.35
C GLY A 82 -16.27 4.04 -3.74
N SER A 83 -15.56 3.99 -4.87
CA SER A 83 -14.91 2.76 -5.33
C SER A 83 -13.74 2.34 -4.44
N MET A 84 -13.03 3.32 -3.85
CA MET A 84 -11.92 3.03 -2.95
C MET A 84 -12.40 2.61 -1.56
N ALA A 85 -13.48 3.23 -1.05
CA ALA A 85 -14.16 2.81 0.17
C ALA A 85 -14.58 1.33 0.11
N ALA A 86 -15.25 0.92 -0.98
CA ALA A 86 -15.67 -0.46 -1.16
C ALA A 86 -14.49 -1.45 -1.20
N ARG A 87 -13.37 -1.09 -1.85
CA ARG A 87 -12.16 -1.94 -1.86
C ARG A 87 -11.50 -2.02 -0.49
N ALA A 88 -11.39 -0.91 0.23
CA ALA A 88 -10.81 -0.88 1.57
C ALA A 88 -11.63 -1.76 2.53
N GLN A 89 -12.96 -1.64 2.48
CA GLN A 89 -13.86 -2.49 3.24
C GLN A 89 -13.71 -3.96 2.86
N GLY A 90 -13.57 -4.29 1.56
CA GLY A 90 -13.31 -5.65 1.10
C GLY A 90 -12.00 -6.24 1.62
N VAL A 91 -10.91 -5.45 1.64
CA VAL A 91 -9.64 -5.85 2.25
C VAL A 91 -9.82 -6.11 3.74
N CYS A 92 -10.49 -5.21 4.46
CA CYS A 92 -10.71 -5.36 5.90
C CYS A 92 -11.56 -6.60 6.23
N ARG A 93 -12.59 -6.90 5.44
CA ARG A 93 -13.39 -8.13 5.59
C ARG A 93 -12.57 -9.39 5.39
N LEU A 94 -11.71 -9.44 4.37
CA LEU A 94 -10.82 -10.58 4.15
C LEU A 94 -9.84 -10.76 5.32
N LEU A 95 -9.30 -9.65 5.84
CA LEU A 95 -8.44 -9.67 7.03
C LEU A 95 -9.18 -10.23 8.25
N VAL A 96 -10.42 -9.80 8.51
CA VAL A 96 -11.24 -10.35 9.60
C VAL A 96 -11.48 -11.85 9.41
N GLU A 97 -11.88 -12.26 8.19
CA GLU A 97 -12.20 -13.66 7.88
C GLU A 97 -11.01 -14.61 8.04
N ARG A 98 -9.81 -14.19 7.64
CA ARG A 98 -8.66 -15.10 7.47
C ARG A 98 -7.48 -14.84 8.38
N TYR A 99 -7.42 -13.63 8.95
CA TYR A 99 -6.25 -13.11 9.66
C TYR A 99 -6.63 -12.40 10.97
N ASP A 100 -7.84 -12.69 11.50
CA ASP A 100 -8.33 -12.13 12.78
C ASP A 100 -8.31 -10.59 12.82
N GLY A 101 -8.50 -9.97 11.65
CA GLY A 101 -8.48 -8.51 11.49
C GLY A 101 -7.09 -7.87 11.55
N ARG A 102 -6.02 -8.67 11.64
CA ARG A 102 -4.64 -8.20 11.80
C ARG A 102 -3.89 -8.26 10.48
N ALA A 103 -3.50 -7.10 9.95
CA ALA A 103 -2.84 -7.03 8.65
C ALA A 103 -1.43 -7.66 8.67
N GLU A 104 -0.74 -7.57 9.80
CA GLU A 104 0.59 -8.17 10.00
C GLU A 104 0.61 -9.70 9.89
N GLU A 105 -0.52 -10.37 10.15
CA GLU A 105 -0.66 -11.82 10.00
C GLU A 105 -0.60 -12.28 8.53
N LEU A 106 -0.70 -11.35 7.56
CA LEU A 106 -0.38 -11.67 6.15
C LEU A 106 1.07 -12.16 5.99
N TRP A 107 1.99 -11.64 6.80
CA TRP A 107 3.42 -11.90 6.67
C TRP A 107 4.10 -12.47 7.91
N ALA A 108 3.47 -12.42 9.08
CA ALA A 108 4.06 -12.88 10.34
C ALA A 108 4.51 -14.36 10.29
N ASP A 109 3.71 -15.23 9.69
CA ASP A 109 3.95 -16.67 9.58
C ASP A 109 4.21 -17.13 8.12
N ALA A 110 4.47 -16.20 7.20
CA ALA A 110 4.67 -16.55 5.80
C ALA A 110 5.95 -17.42 5.65
N PRO A 111 5.84 -18.66 5.13
CA PRO A 111 6.99 -19.57 5.10
C PRO A 111 8.07 -19.13 4.11
N ASP A 112 7.68 -18.44 3.04
CA ASP A 112 8.58 -17.92 2.02
C ASP A 112 7.96 -16.69 1.31
N GLY A 113 8.77 -16.04 0.47
CA GLY A 113 8.36 -14.90 -0.33
C GLY A 113 7.22 -15.20 -1.30
N LYS A 114 7.13 -16.45 -1.81
CA LYS A 114 6.08 -16.86 -2.76
C LYS A 114 4.73 -16.97 -2.08
N ALA A 115 4.68 -17.54 -0.88
CA ALA A 115 3.51 -17.61 -0.03
C ALA A 115 3.06 -16.21 0.39
N LEU A 116 4.00 -15.34 0.80
CA LEU A 116 3.70 -13.94 1.09
C LEU A 116 3.09 -13.22 -0.13
N LEU A 117 3.72 -13.32 -1.30
CA LEU A 117 3.22 -12.73 -2.53
C LEU A 117 1.80 -13.24 -2.87
N LYS A 118 1.57 -14.55 -2.71
CA LYS A 118 0.25 -15.16 -2.94
C LYS A 118 -0.80 -14.54 -2.01
N ARG A 119 -0.53 -14.47 -0.70
CA ARG A 119 -1.45 -13.90 0.29
C ARG A 119 -1.79 -12.44 -0.02
N VAL A 120 -0.77 -11.64 -0.37
CA VAL A 120 -0.97 -10.23 -0.77
C VAL A 120 -1.79 -10.12 -2.06
N ALA A 121 -1.54 -10.98 -3.05
CA ALA A 121 -2.25 -10.95 -4.33
C ALA A 121 -3.73 -11.41 -4.24
N GLU A 122 -4.12 -12.09 -3.16
CA GLU A 122 -5.52 -12.45 -2.89
C GLU A 122 -6.35 -11.26 -2.38
N LEU A 123 -5.70 -10.17 -1.94
CA LEU A 123 -6.39 -8.99 -1.43
C LEU A 123 -7.13 -8.23 -2.54
N PRO A 124 -8.38 -7.79 -2.30
CA PRO A 124 -9.11 -6.95 -3.25
C PRO A 124 -8.31 -5.71 -3.67
N GLY A 125 -8.06 -5.55 -4.97
CA GLY A 125 -7.31 -4.41 -5.51
C GLY A 125 -5.79 -4.59 -5.57
N PHE A 126 -5.25 -5.75 -5.18
CA PHE A 126 -3.83 -6.10 -5.31
C PHE A 126 -3.55 -6.96 -6.54
N GLY A 127 -3.51 -6.32 -7.72
CA GLY A 127 -3.02 -6.97 -8.93
C GLY A 127 -1.54 -7.36 -8.83
N ALA A 128 -1.07 -8.21 -9.75
CA ALA A 128 0.26 -8.83 -9.70
C ALA A 128 1.43 -7.84 -9.45
N GLN A 129 1.45 -6.71 -10.16
CA GLN A 129 2.49 -5.69 -9.97
C GLN A 129 2.40 -5.03 -8.59
N LYS A 130 1.20 -4.67 -8.13
CA LYS A 130 0.97 -4.04 -6.82
C LYS A 130 1.40 -4.97 -5.69
N ALA A 131 1.04 -6.24 -5.79
CA ALA A 131 1.44 -7.26 -4.83
C ALA A 131 2.98 -7.37 -4.75
N LYS A 132 3.69 -7.41 -5.88
CA LYS A 132 5.17 -7.43 -5.89
C LYS A 132 5.80 -6.18 -5.26
N ILE A 133 5.27 -4.99 -5.57
CA ILE A 133 5.75 -3.73 -4.97
C ILE A 133 5.51 -3.74 -3.45
N PHE A 134 4.37 -4.26 -2.99
CA PHE A 134 4.10 -4.34 -1.56
C PHE A 134 5.03 -5.33 -0.85
N VAL A 135 5.31 -6.50 -1.44
CA VAL A 135 6.33 -7.42 -0.92
C VAL A 135 7.71 -6.76 -0.87
N ALA A 136 8.08 -5.98 -1.88
CA ALA A 136 9.31 -5.19 -1.85
C ALA A 136 9.32 -4.16 -0.71
N LEU A 137 8.23 -3.43 -0.51
CA LEU A 137 8.10 -2.42 0.55
C LEU A 137 8.24 -3.07 1.94
N LEU A 138 7.56 -4.21 2.14
CA LEU A 138 7.64 -5.01 3.36
C LEU A 138 9.09 -5.45 3.64
N GLY A 139 9.80 -5.98 2.64
CA GLY A 139 11.18 -6.45 2.81
C GLY A 139 12.20 -5.33 2.96
N LYS A 140 12.09 -4.26 2.17
CA LYS A 140 13.07 -3.16 2.15
C LYS A 140 12.93 -2.21 3.33
N GLN A 141 11.71 -1.91 3.75
CA GLN A 141 11.46 -0.86 4.74
C GLN A 141 10.81 -1.38 6.02
N TYR A 142 10.12 -2.52 5.98
CA TYR A 142 9.38 -3.06 7.13
C TYR A 142 10.08 -4.25 7.81
N GLY A 143 11.23 -4.69 7.28
CA GLY A 143 12.03 -5.79 7.86
C GLY A 143 11.43 -7.18 7.67
N VAL A 144 10.43 -7.33 6.80
CA VAL A 144 9.76 -8.61 6.54
C VAL A 144 10.51 -9.37 5.46
N THR A 145 11.41 -10.25 5.88
CA THR A 145 12.37 -10.92 4.97
C THR A 145 12.29 -12.45 4.99
N PRO A 146 11.12 -13.08 4.69
CA PRO A 146 11.05 -14.53 4.54
C PRO A 146 11.94 -14.99 3.37
N SER A 147 12.40 -16.24 3.38
CA SER A 147 13.28 -16.74 2.31
C SER A 147 12.65 -16.55 0.92
N GLY A 148 13.41 -16.05 -0.05
CA GLY A 148 12.91 -15.87 -1.42
C GLY A 148 12.05 -14.61 -1.66
N TRP A 149 11.99 -13.67 -0.70
CA TRP A 149 11.13 -12.48 -0.84
C TRP A 149 11.55 -11.54 -1.97
N ARG A 150 12.85 -11.43 -2.28
CA ARG A 150 13.34 -10.57 -3.38
C ARG A 150 12.92 -11.14 -4.73
N GLU A 151 13.07 -12.44 -4.90
CA GLU A 151 12.65 -13.19 -6.08
C GLU A 151 11.15 -13.08 -6.29
N ALA A 152 10.36 -13.17 -5.21
CA ALA A 152 8.92 -12.96 -5.26
C ALA A 152 8.56 -11.52 -5.66
N ALA A 153 9.27 -10.52 -5.14
CA ALA A 153 9.11 -9.12 -5.52
C ALA A 153 9.61 -8.79 -6.95
N GLY A 154 10.41 -9.67 -7.57
CA GLY A 154 10.96 -9.46 -8.91
C GLY A 154 11.86 -8.23 -8.98
N GLU A 155 11.72 -7.42 -10.04
CA GLU A 155 12.53 -6.20 -10.26
C GLU A 155 12.44 -5.20 -9.10
N TYR A 156 11.35 -5.21 -8.32
CA TYR A 156 11.17 -4.33 -7.16
C TYR A 156 11.95 -4.84 -5.93
N GLY A 157 12.36 -6.10 -5.91
CA GLY A 157 13.16 -6.69 -4.84
C GLY A 157 14.67 -6.52 -5.02
N GLU A 158 15.12 -6.07 -6.19
CA GLU A 158 16.53 -5.86 -6.51
C GLU A 158 17.18 -4.87 -5.52
N GLU A 159 18.39 -5.22 -5.06
CA GLU A 159 19.18 -4.35 -4.19
C GLU A 159 19.67 -3.12 -4.96
N GLY A 160 19.58 -1.94 -4.34
CA GLY A 160 19.93 -0.67 -4.99
C GLY A 160 18.97 -0.22 -6.10
N SER A 161 17.79 -0.85 -6.23
CA SER A 161 16.80 -0.42 -7.22
C SER A 161 16.07 0.85 -6.76
N HIS A 162 15.69 1.72 -7.69
CA HIS A 162 14.86 2.92 -7.43
C HIS A 162 13.62 2.92 -8.33
N ARG A 163 12.80 1.86 -8.24
CA ARG A 163 11.71 1.59 -9.20
C ARG A 163 10.32 1.90 -8.65
N SER A 164 10.13 1.90 -7.33
CA SER A 164 8.81 1.92 -6.71
C SER A 164 8.79 2.62 -5.34
N VAL A 165 7.62 2.68 -4.71
CA VAL A 165 7.47 3.22 -3.36
C VAL A 165 8.31 2.48 -2.32
N ALA A 166 8.62 1.19 -2.57
CA ALA A 166 9.51 0.40 -1.74
C ALA A 166 10.93 0.99 -1.61
N ASP A 167 11.33 1.84 -2.55
CA ASP A 167 12.67 2.41 -2.63
C ASP A 167 12.74 3.84 -2.08
N ILE A 168 11.64 4.38 -1.55
CA ILE A 168 11.56 5.76 -1.08
C ILE A 168 11.85 5.83 0.42
N THR A 169 13.02 6.34 0.77
CA THR A 169 13.49 6.54 2.15
C THR A 169 13.78 8.00 2.48
N GLY A 170 13.48 8.92 1.55
CA GLY A 170 13.66 10.36 1.71
C GLY A 170 13.46 11.14 0.41
N PRO A 171 13.65 12.48 0.43
CA PRO A 171 13.45 13.34 -0.73
C PRO A 171 14.26 12.95 -1.98
N ASP A 172 15.52 12.54 -1.80
CA ASP A 172 16.40 12.18 -2.92
C ASP A 172 15.92 10.91 -3.61
N SER A 173 15.66 9.84 -2.85
CA SER A 173 15.10 8.59 -3.38
C SER A 173 13.71 8.76 -4.02
N LEU A 174 12.89 9.70 -3.52
CA LEU A 174 11.63 10.06 -4.14
C LEU A 174 11.84 10.68 -5.53
N ALA A 175 12.85 11.53 -5.67
CA ALA A 175 13.22 12.12 -6.97
C ALA A 175 13.70 11.05 -7.96
N GLU A 176 14.53 10.12 -7.51
CA GLU A 176 15.04 8.99 -8.33
C GLU A 176 13.90 8.09 -8.81
N VAL A 177 12.98 7.68 -7.93
CA VAL A 177 11.82 6.86 -8.29
C VAL A 177 10.90 7.60 -9.28
N ARG A 178 10.72 8.91 -9.11
CA ARG A 178 9.94 9.73 -10.06
C ARG A 178 10.62 9.78 -11.43
N GLN A 179 11.93 9.97 -11.47
CA GLN A 179 12.72 9.95 -12.70
C GLN A 179 12.60 8.61 -13.42
N PHE A 180 12.82 7.50 -12.72
CA PHE A 180 12.67 6.15 -13.28
C PHE A 180 11.27 5.93 -13.88
N LYS A 181 10.21 6.31 -13.15
CA LYS A 181 8.81 6.20 -13.65
C LYS A 181 8.56 7.06 -14.89
N GLN A 182 9.23 8.21 -15.04
CA GLN A 182 9.12 9.06 -16.23
C GLN A 182 9.85 8.44 -17.42
N GLU A 183 11.05 7.92 -17.21
CA GLU A 183 11.87 7.24 -18.23
C GLU A 183 11.14 6.00 -18.77
N GLN A 184 10.58 5.16 -17.90
CA GLN A 184 9.80 3.99 -18.30
C GLN A 184 8.55 4.36 -19.12
N LYS A 185 7.84 5.43 -18.72
CA LYS A 185 6.69 5.94 -19.51
C LYS A 185 7.13 6.47 -20.87
N ALA A 186 8.28 7.13 -20.95
CA ALA A 186 8.82 7.62 -22.22
C ALA A 186 9.26 6.46 -23.13
N ALA A 187 9.90 5.43 -22.58
CA ALA A 187 10.28 4.22 -23.31
C ALA A 187 9.05 3.47 -23.84
N ALA A 188 8.01 3.29 -23.02
CA ALA A 188 6.76 2.65 -23.44
C ALA A 188 6.03 3.41 -24.57
N LYS A 189 6.15 4.74 -24.63
CA LYS A 189 5.62 5.55 -25.75
C LYS A 189 6.45 5.45 -27.03
N LYS A 190 7.73 5.08 -26.94
CA LYS A 190 8.66 4.97 -28.08
C LYS A 190 8.72 3.55 -28.65
N ALA A 191 8.27 2.54 -27.90
CA ALA A 191 8.11 1.19 -28.43
C ALA A 191 7.05 1.20 -29.54
N PRO A 192 7.34 0.71 -30.77
CA PRO A 192 6.33 0.54 -31.80
C PRO A 192 5.24 -0.40 -31.25
N GLY A 193 3.97 -0.02 -31.39
CA GLY A 193 2.86 -0.79 -30.87
C GLY A 193 2.94 -2.25 -31.33
N ALA A 194 2.96 -3.18 -30.38
CA ALA A 194 2.39 -4.50 -30.63
C ALA A 194 0.88 -4.25 -30.75
N GLY A 195 0.44 -4.08 -32.01
CA GLY A 195 -0.98 -4.12 -32.37
C GLY A 195 -1.60 -5.48 -32.10
#